data_AF-M7SL81-F1
#
_entry.id   AF-M7SL81-F1
#
_cell.length_a   1.000
_cell.length_b   1.000
_cell.length_c   1.000
_cell.angle_alpha   90.00
_cell.angle_beta   90.00
_cell.angle_gamma   90.00
#
_symmetry.space_group_name_H-M   'P 1'
#
loop_
_entity.id
_entity.type
_entity.pdbx_description
1 polymer ?
#
loop_
_entity_poly.entity_id
_entity_poly.type
_entity_poly.pdbx_seq_one_letter_code
_entity_poly.pdbx_strand_id
1 'polypeptide(L)'
;MIVPQQLLEEATALLLPTTTVNATPTPTPLPTVQPDPITLILTQNATETGHRTLWVICVFMGVTSLVFYFLAARAPIQKRLFHFITSVITTIAFLSYFAMATGDGVSWRTISVAENSSHTITEITKRQVYWARYVDWALTTPLLLLDLAFLAGLSGYSILVVVVADVIMTLSTLFATLSNLEAQRWGWYTISCISFLTIVYQLGYKGRNAMADKDNRTRAFFGTLSLFTLIVWTIYPVVWGISEGSQITTVDGEIIAYAVLDLLAKPVFGSWLLFTHDRNLVRSTISLDGFWTEGLTGTGAIRVGLSSRYHDDIAY
;
A
#
# COMPACT_ATOMS: atom_id res chain seq x y z
N MET A 1 105.01 -9.42 -30.77
CA MET A 1 103.82 -10.12 -31.28
C MET A 1 102.77 -9.04 -31.54
N ILE A 2 102.58 -8.68 -32.81
CA ILE A 2 101.80 -7.52 -33.25
C ILE A 2 100.34 -7.96 -33.29
N VAL A 3 99.49 -7.33 -32.47
CA VAL A 3 98.04 -7.60 -32.45
C VAL A 3 97.43 -7.07 -33.77
N PRO A 4 96.60 -7.85 -34.47
CA PRO A 4 95.99 -7.42 -35.73
C PRO A 4 95.07 -6.20 -35.54
N GLN A 5 95.19 -5.22 -36.43
CA GLN A 5 94.50 -3.92 -36.41
C GLN A 5 92.97 -4.03 -36.46
N GLN A 6 92.43 -5.19 -36.87
CA GLN A 6 90.99 -5.48 -36.94
C GLN A 6 90.32 -5.65 -35.57
N LEU A 7 91.05 -6.01 -34.51
CA LEU A 7 90.49 -6.10 -33.15
C LEU A 7 90.33 -4.74 -32.47
N LEU A 8 90.97 -3.69 -33.00
CA LEU A 8 90.84 -2.33 -32.48
C LEU A 8 89.59 -1.62 -33.02
N GLU A 9 89.12 -1.99 -34.23
CA GLU A 9 87.94 -1.41 -34.87
C GLU A 9 86.60 -1.99 -34.35
N GLU A 10 86.57 -3.26 -33.93
CA GLU A 10 85.38 -3.84 -33.28
C GLU A 10 85.14 -3.27 -31.87
N ALA A 11 86.19 -2.81 -31.18
CA ALA A 11 86.07 -2.18 -29.86
C ALA A 11 85.58 -0.71 -29.93
N THR A 12 85.80 -0.01 -31.04
CA THR A 12 85.36 1.38 -31.24
C THR A 12 83.95 1.49 -31.83
N ALA A 13 83.39 0.42 -32.40
CA ALA A 13 82.03 0.41 -32.95
C ALA A 13 80.90 0.28 -31.90
N LEU A 14 81.23 0.03 -30.62
CA LEU A 14 80.28 -0.12 -29.52
C LEU A 14 80.05 1.14 -28.67
N LEU A 15 80.72 2.26 -28.99
CA LEU A 15 80.52 3.54 -28.30
C LEU A 15 79.47 4.38 -29.04
N LEU A 16 78.21 4.01 -28.87
CA LEU A 16 77.09 4.92 -29.18
C LEU A 16 77.25 6.20 -28.34
N PRO A 17 76.99 7.39 -28.91
CA PRO A 17 77.08 8.64 -28.17
C PRO A 17 76.07 8.62 -27.03
N THR A 18 76.56 8.83 -25.80
CA THR A 18 75.72 9.03 -24.63
C THR A 18 74.86 10.27 -24.89
N THR A 19 73.58 10.07 -25.20
CA THR A 19 72.62 11.14 -25.11
C THR A 19 72.58 11.56 -23.64
N THR A 20 73.08 12.75 -23.33
CA THR A 20 72.75 13.42 -22.06
C THR A 20 71.27 13.76 -22.11
N VAL A 21 70.43 12.79 -21.74
CA VAL A 21 69.05 13.07 -21.38
C VAL A 21 69.15 13.95 -20.14
N ASN A 22 68.90 15.25 -20.31
CA ASN A 22 68.53 16.11 -19.19
C ASN A 22 67.21 15.56 -18.65
N ALA A 23 67.32 14.56 -17.76
CA ALA A 23 66.21 14.07 -16.98
C ALA A 23 65.88 15.16 -15.96
N THR A 24 65.05 16.12 -16.36
CA THR A 24 64.26 16.85 -15.38
C THR A 24 63.48 15.78 -14.63
N PRO A 25 63.68 15.56 -13.32
CA PRO A 25 62.93 14.57 -12.60
C PRO A 25 61.47 15.01 -12.61
N THR A 26 60.66 14.42 -13.49
CA THR A 26 59.21 14.53 -13.40
C THR A 26 58.87 13.90 -12.05
N PRO A 27 58.38 14.65 -11.05
CA PRO A 27 58.02 14.05 -9.78
C PRO A 27 56.98 12.98 -10.06
N THR A 28 57.32 11.73 -9.79
CA THR A 28 56.32 10.66 -9.80
C THR A 28 55.26 11.09 -8.79
N PRO A 29 53.98 11.24 -9.16
CA PRO A 29 52.95 11.56 -8.18
C PRO A 29 52.97 10.42 -7.16
N LEU A 30 53.31 10.75 -5.91
CA LEU A 30 53.15 9.82 -4.79
C LEU A 30 51.70 9.35 -4.82
N PRO A 31 51.41 8.05 -4.63
CA PRO A 31 50.04 7.61 -4.45
C PRO A 31 49.46 8.36 -3.25
N THR A 32 48.55 9.30 -3.51
CA THR A 32 47.79 9.96 -2.47
C THR A 32 46.92 8.89 -1.82
N VAL A 33 47.35 8.38 -0.67
CA VAL A 33 46.51 7.53 0.18
C VAL A 33 45.44 8.45 0.75
N GLN A 34 44.30 8.54 0.07
CA GLN A 34 43.10 9.13 0.67
C GLN A 34 42.69 8.24 1.84
N PRO A 35 42.51 8.80 3.05
CA PRO A 35 41.92 8.05 4.15
C PRO A 35 40.54 7.55 3.74
N ASP A 36 40.18 6.34 4.14
CA ASP A 36 38.82 5.85 3.93
C ASP A 36 37.81 6.84 4.54
N PRO A 37 36.74 7.20 3.81
CA PRO A 37 35.78 8.19 4.28
C PRO A 37 35.08 7.72 5.56
N ILE A 38 35.01 8.61 6.55
CA ILE A 38 34.27 8.39 7.79
C ILE A 38 32.78 8.44 7.46
N THR A 39 32.08 7.34 7.69
CA THR A 39 30.63 7.26 7.45
C THR A 39 29.85 7.58 8.72
N LEU A 40 29.04 8.64 8.69
CA LEU A 40 28.11 9.01 9.75
C LEU A 40 26.69 8.58 9.37
N ILE A 41 26.01 7.84 10.24
CA ILE A 41 24.64 7.37 10.01
C ILE A 41 23.67 8.12 10.93
N LEU A 42 22.83 8.97 10.36
CA LEU A 42 21.74 9.65 11.06
C LEU A 42 20.43 8.88 10.87
N THR A 43 19.68 8.68 11.94
CA THR A 43 18.39 7.97 11.89
C THR A 43 17.22 8.89 12.26
N GLN A 44 16.20 8.91 11.41
CA GLN A 44 14.89 9.45 11.71
C GLN A 44 13.98 8.28 12.13
N ASN A 45 13.70 8.18 13.43
CA ASN A 45 12.86 7.15 14.02
C ASN A 45 11.67 7.75 14.76
N ALA A 46 10.71 6.89 15.07
CA ALA A 46 9.62 7.23 15.98
C ALA A 46 10.18 7.47 17.39
N THR A 47 9.65 8.49 18.06
CA THR A 47 9.90 8.72 19.47
C THR A 47 8.91 7.93 20.32
N GLU A 48 9.00 8.09 21.64
CA GLU A 48 8.03 7.57 22.60
C GLU A 48 6.57 7.92 22.22
N THR A 49 6.34 9.08 21.61
CA THR A 49 4.99 9.51 21.21
C THR A 49 4.41 8.62 20.11
N GLY A 50 5.19 8.36 19.05
CA GLY A 50 4.78 7.44 17.98
C GLY A 50 4.60 6.02 18.50
N HIS A 51 5.51 5.55 19.34
CA HIS A 51 5.43 4.20 19.92
C HIS A 51 4.18 4.01 20.80
N ARG A 52 3.88 4.97 21.68
CA ARG A 52 2.63 4.96 22.48
C ARG A 52 1.39 4.98 21.59
N THR A 53 1.41 5.77 20.52
CA THR A 53 0.29 5.84 19.58
C THR A 53 0.03 4.47 18.96
N LEU A 54 1.06 3.76 18.49
CA LEU A 54 0.91 2.42 17.92
C LEU A 54 0.26 1.44 18.91
N TRP A 55 0.69 1.43 20.18
CA TRP A 55 0.08 0.57 21.21
C TRP A 55 -1.36 0.93 21.53
N VAL A 56 -1.68 2.23 21.65
CA VAL A 56 -3.05 2.69 21.90
C VAL A 56 -3.98 2.21 20.78
N ILE A 57 -3.58 2.38 19.52
CA ILE A 57 -4.38 1.92 18.38
C ILE A 57 -4.46 0.40 18.32
N CYS A 58 -3.37 -0.31 18.60
CA CYS A 58 -3.37 -1.77 18.69
C CYS A 58 -4.47 -2.26 19.65
N VAL A 59 -4.46 -1.78 20.89
CA VAL A 59 -5.47 -2.15 21.91
C VAL A 59 -6.87 -1.76 21.44
N PHE A 60 -7.05 -0.57 20.87
CA PHE A 60 -8.35 -0.10 20.38
C PHE A 60 -8.91 -1.00 19.26
N MET A 61 -8.09 -1.38 18.29
CA MET A 61 -8.47 -2.28 17.20
C MET A 61 -8.82 -3.67 17.72
N GLY A 62 -8.03 -4.19 18.68
CA GLY A 62 -8.29 -5.48 19.32
C GLY A 62 -9.61 -5.50 20.07
N VAL A 63 -9.89 -4.48 20.91
CA VAL A 63 -11.17 -4.35 21.61
C VAL A 63 -12.33 -4.21 20.63
N THR A 64 -12.18 -3.40 19.59
CA THR A 64 -13.23 -3.23 18.58
C THR A 64 -13.53 -4.55 17.86
N SER A 65 -12.51 -5.31 17.50
CA SER A 65 -12.66 -6.63 16.87
C SER A 65 -13.48 -7.59 17.75
N LEU A 66 -13.17 -7.66 19.04
CA LEU A 66 -13.94 -8.48 20.00
C LEU A 66 -15.42 -8.05 20.07
N VAL A 67 -15.68 -6.75 20.10
CA VAL A 67 -17.05 -6.21 20.06
C VAL A 67 -17.76 -6.62 18.77
N PHE A 68 -17.12 -6.49 17.61
CA PHE A 68 -17.72 -6.87 16.33
C PHE A 68 -17.97 -8.37 16.22
N TYR A 69 -17.07 -9.23 16.70
CA TYR A 69 -17.33 -10.68 16.77
C TYR A 69 -18.50 -11.02 17.69
N PHE A 70 -18.62 -10.32 18.81
CA PHE A 70 -19.74 -10.50 19.72
C PHE A 70 -21.08 -10.07 19.08
N LEU A 71 -21.10 -8.95 18.35
CA LEU A 71 -22.27 -8.53 17.57
C LEU A 71 -22.58 -9.54 16.46
N ALA A 72 -21.57 -10.06 15.76
CA ALA A 72 -21.71 -11.10 14.74
C ALA A 72 -22.37 -12.37 15.27
N ALA A 73 -21.97 -12.82 16.46
CA ALA A 73 -22.54 -14.01 17.11
C ALA A 73 -24.03 -13.85 17.44
N ARG A 74 -24.47 -12.62 17.75
CA ARG A 74 -25.86 -12.28 18.06
C ARG A 74 -26.72 -11.94 16.85
N ALA A 75 -26.10 -11.60 15.72
CA ALA A 75 -26.80 -11.24 14.50
C ALA A 75 -27.45 -12.47 13.83
N PRO A 76 -28.63 -12.33 13.19
CA PRO A 76 -29.22 -13.38 12.37
C PRO A 76 -28.36 -13.67 11.14
N ILE A 77 -28.39 -14.92 10.64
CA ILE A 77 -27.49 -15.43 9.59
C ILE A 77 -27.42 -14.51 8.35
N GLN A 78 -28.55 -13.92 7.95
CA GLN A 78 -28.67 -13.06 6.78
C GLN A 78 -27.87 -11.75 6.91
N LYS A 79 -27.59 -11.30 8.14
CA LYS A 79 -26.84 -10.06 8.43
C LYS A 79 -25.41 -10.32 8.86
N ARG A 80 -25.01 -11.58 9.06
CA ARG A 80 -23.68 -11.96 9.59
C ARG A 80 -22.53 -11.64 8.66
N LEU A 81 -22.77 -11.54 7.34
CA LEU A 81 -21.70 -11.27 6.37
C LEU A 81 -20.97 -9.96 6.66
N PHE A 82 -21.69 -8.84 6.75
CA PHE A 82 -21.11 -7.54 7.08
C PHE A 82 -20.39 -7.55 8.43
N HIS A 83 -21.00 -8.18 9.45
CA HIS A 83 -20.37 -8.31 10.77
C HIS A 83 -19.04 -9.08 10.72
N PHE A 84 -19.00 -10.17 9.95
CA PHE A 84 -17.81 -10.98 9.79
C PHE A 84 -16.71 -10.22 9.03
N ILE A 85 -17.04 -9.59 7.92
CA ILE A 85 -16.08 -8.79 7.14
C ILE A 85 -15.50 -7.66 8.00
N THR A 86 -16.36 -6.88 8.66
CA THR A 86 -15.94 -5.77 9.52
C THR A 86 -15.11 -6.23 10.72
N SER A 87 -15.43 -7.37 11.35
CA SER A 87 -14.60 -7.92 12.45
C SER A 87 -13.21 -8.34 11.96
N VAL A 88 -13.12 -9.02 10.81
CA VAL A 88 -11.85 -9.42 10.19
C VAL A 88 -10.99 -8.20 9.84
N ILE A 89 -11.58 -7.12 9.34
CA ILE A 89 -10.88 -5.85 9.09
C ILE A 89 -10.18 -5.35 10.36
N THR A 90 -10.91 -5.25 11.48
CA THR A 90 -10.33 -4.80 12.75
C THR A 90 -9.32 -5.77 13.34
N THR A 91 -9.46 -7.07 13.10
CA THR A 91 -8.49 -8.10 13.52
C THR A 91 -7.17 -7.95 12.76
N ILE A 92 -7.21 -7.79 11.44
CA ILE A 92 -5.99 -7.57 10.63
C ILE A 92 -5.30 -6.28 11.06
N ALA A 93 -6.06 -5.20 11.28
CA ALA A 93 -5.52 -3.95 11.79
C ALA A 93 -4.86 -4.14 13.16
N PHE A 94 -5.50 -4.84 14.10
CA PHE A 94 -4.90 -5.20 15.39
C PHE A 94 -3.54 -5.88 15.23
N LEU A 95 -3.45 -6.91 14.37
CA LEU A 95 -2.22 -7.66 14.13
C LEU A 95 -1.12 -6.79 13.49
N SER A 96 -1.48 -5.91 12.56
CA SER A 96 -0.52 -5.00 11.93
C SER A 96 -0.02 -3.94 12.91
N TYR A 97 -0.91 -3.31 13.69
CA TYR A 97 -0.48 -2.37 14.73
C TYR A 97 0.35 -3.04 15.81
N PHE A 98 0.06 -4.30 16.16
CA PHE A 98 0.91 -5.10 17.03
C PHE A 98 2.31 -5.29 16.43
N ALA A 99 2.42 -5.73 15.17
CA ALA A 99 3.70 -5.91 14.49
C ALA A 99 4.49 -4.59 14.34
N MET A 100 3.81 -3.48 14.10
CA MET A 100 4.45 -2.16 14.04
C MET A 100 4.94 -1.69 15.42
N ALA A 101 4.17 -1.98 16.48
CA ALA A 101 4.52 -1.64 17.84
C ALA A 101 5.68 -2.50 18.39
N THR A 102 5.74 -3.79 18.04
CA THR A 102 6.85 -4.67 18.43
C THR A 102 8.12 -4.45 17.62
N GLY A 103 7.99 -3.84 16.43
CA GLY A 103 9.09 -3.55 15.52
C GLY A 103 9.24 -4.54 14.36
N ASP A 104 8.47 -5.64 14.34
CA ASP A 104 8.50 -6.65 13.28
C ASP A 104 8.00 -6.10 11.92
N GLY A 105 7.14 -5.08 11.97
CA GLY A 105 6.56 -4.40 10.82
C GLY A 105 7.34 -3.18 10.31
N VAL A 106 8.62 -3.06 10.70
CA VAL A 106 9.44 -1.87 10.47
C VAL A 106 10.65 -2.19 9.59
N SER A 107 11.01 -1.27 8.71
CA SER A 107 12.24 -1.29 7.91
C SER A 107 12.88 0.10 7.88
N TRP A 108 14.01 0.23 7.18
CA TRP A 108 14.75 1.48 7.05
C TRP A 108 15.04 1.80 5.59
N ARG A 109 14.79 3.05 5.21
CA ARG A 109 15.06 3.59 3.87
C ARG A 109 16.10 4.70 3.95
N THR A 110 17.08 4.70 3.06
CA THR A 110 18.00 5.84 2.92
C THR A 110 17.29 7.01 2.25
N ILE A 111 17.36 8.20 2.86
CA ILE A 111 16.67 9.40 2.37
C ILE A 111 17.63 10.44 1.77
N SER A 112 18.84 10.55 2.32
CA SER A 112 19.87 11.44 1.80
C SER A 112 21.25 10.84 2.03
N VAL A 113 22.14 11.12 1.07
CA VAL A 113 23.57 10.86 1.18
C VAL A 113 24.25 12.19 0.88
N ALA A 114 24.86 12.79 1.89
CA ALA A 114 25.62 14.03 1.74
C ALA A 114 27.10 13.71 1.92
N GLU A 115 27.93 14.31 1.08
CA GLU A 115 29.38 14.14 1.15
C GLU A 115 30.02 15.50 1.37
N ASN A 116 31.03 15.56 2.23
CA ASN A 116 31.76 16.80 2.43
C ASN A 116 32.64 17.13 1.21
N SER A 117 33.02 18.40 1.06
CA SER A 117 33.84 18.88 -0.07
C SER A 117 35.24 18.25 -0.16
N SER A 118 35.67 17.53 0.88
CA SER A 118 36.96 16.84 0.92
C SER A 118 36.85 15.34 0.69
N HIS A 119 35.66 14.80 0.40
CA HIS A 119 35.39 13.38 0.20
C HIS A 119 35.87 12.49 1.37
N THR A 120 35.96 13.05 2.58
CA THR A 120 36.42 12.36 3.78
C THR A 120 35.29 11.99 4.73
N ILE A 121 34.11 12.60 4.58
CA ILE A 121 32.94 12.33 5.42
C ILE A 121 31.73 12.12 4.53
N THR A 122 31.05 10.99 4.73
CA THR A 122 29.78 10.65 4.09
C THR A 122 28.69 10.55 5.16
N GLU A 123 27.70 11.43 5.10
CA GLU A 123 26.53 11.43 5.97
C GLU A 123 25.37 10.71 5.28
N ILE A 124 24.91 9.60 5.86
CA ILE A 124 23.78 8.82 5.37
C ILE A 124 22.62 9.01 6.34
N THR A 125 21.53 9.61 5.87
CA THR A 125 20.30 9.70 6.67
C THR A 125 19.36 8.57 6.30
N LYS A 126 18.92 7.79 7.30
CA LYS A 126 17.93 6.73 7.16
C LYS A 126 16.64 7.11 7.87
N ARG A 127 15.50 6.85 7.23
CA ARG A 127 14.17 7.02 7.80
C ARG A 127 13.52 5.67 8.06
N GLN A 128 12.90 5.55 9.23
CA GLN A 128 12.10 4.39 9.60
C GLN A 128 10.83 4.32 8.73
N VAL A 129 10.54 3.13 8.20
CA VAL A 129 9.40 2.86 7.32
C VAL A 129 8.56 1.75 7.95
N TYR A 130 7.28 2.02 8.16
CA TYR A 130 6.32 1.07 8.70
C TYR A 130 5.65 0.29 7.57
N TRP A 131 6.33 -0.74 7.04
CA TRP A 131 5.85 -1.46 5.86
C TRP A 131 4.63 -2.36 6.15
N ALA A 132 4.46 -2.80 7.40
CA ALA A 132 3.30 -3.62 7.80
C ALA A 132 1.95 -2.90 7.60
N ARG A 133 1.93 -1.56 7.59
CA ARG A 133 0.71 -0.78 7.28
C ARG A 133 0.17 -1.12 5.89
N TYR A 134 1.04 -1.32 4.89
CA TYR A 134 0.61 -1.61 3.53
C TYR A 134 0.12 -3.05 3.40
N VAL A 135 0.62 -3.98 4.22
CA VAL A 135 0.07 -5.34 4.32
C VAL A 135 -1.31 -5.33 4.95
N ASP A 136 -1.52 -4.55 6.01
CA ASP A 136 -2.86 -4.30 6.55
C ASP A 136 -3.77 -3.78 5.44
N TRP A 137 -3.42 -2.67 4.81
CA TRP A 137 -4.27 -2.05 3.79
C TRP A 137 -4.56 -3.02 2.65
N ALA A 138 -3.56 -3.75 2.13
CA ALA A 138 -3.76 -4.68 1.01
C ALA A 138 -4.75 -5.82 1.34
N LEU A 139 -5.04 -6.06 2.62
CA LEU A 139 -6.03 -7.02 3.07
C LEU A 139 -7.33 -6.37 3.53
N THR A 140 -7.27 -5.22 4.21
CA THR A 140 -8.45 -4.57 4.81
C THR A 140 -9.20 -3.64 3.87
N THR A 141 -8.52 -2.96 2.94
CA THR A 141 -9.18 -2.09 1.97
C THR A 141 -10.02 -2.88 0.95
N PRO A 142 -9.61 -4.07 0.47
CA PRO A 142 -10.50 -4.91 -0.33
C PRO A 142 -11.74 -5.36 0.44
N LEU A 143 -11.59 -5.71 1.72
CA LEU A 143 -12.71 -6.11 2.58
C LEU A 143 -13.69 -4.95 2.82
N LEU A 144 -13.18 -3.72 3.05
CA LEU A 144 -14.01 -2.51 3.15
C LEU A 144 -14.78 -2.23 1.85
N LEU A 145 -14.12 -2.44 0.71
CA LEU A 145 -14.76 -2.31 -0.60
C LEU A 145 -15.81 -3.38 -0.85
N LEU A 146 -15.61 -4.61 -0.36
CA LEU A 146 -16.64 -5.65 -0.40
C LEU A 146 -17.87 -5.24 0.40
N ASP A 147 -17.71 -4.69 1.61
CA ASP A 147 -18.82 -4.16 2.40
C ASP A 147 -19.60 -3.09 1.61
N LEU A 148 -18.92 -2.11 1.01
CA LEU A 148 -19.56 -1.08 0.19
C LEU A 148 -20.19 -1.63 -1.10
N ALA A 149 -19.54 -2.58 -1.76
CA ALA A 149 -20.00 -3.14 -3.02
C ALA A 149 -21.22 -4.04 -2.82
N PHE A 150 -21.25 -4.84 -1.74
CA PHE A 150 -22.42 -5.62 -1.36
C PHE A 150 -23.56 -4.72 -0.89
N LEU A 151 -23.25 -3.65 -0.16
CA LEU A 151 -24.24 -2.65 0.21
C LEU A 151 -24.86 -2.03 -1.05
N ALA A 152 -24.04 -1.61 -2.03
CA ALA A 152 -24.44 -1.05 -3.32
C ALA A 152 -25.20 -2.02 -4.24
N GLY A 153 -25.01 -3.34 -4.07
CA GLY A 153 -25.47 -4.34 -5.03
C GLY A 153 -24.70 -4.29 -6.35
N LEU A 154 -23.39 -4.02 -6.30
CA LEU A 154 -22.54 -4.01 -7.51
C LEU A 154 -22.46 -5.39 -8.17
N SER A 155 -22.28 -5.39 -9.50
CA SER A 155 -22.05 -6.62 -10.26
C SER A 155 -20.72 -7.27 -9.89
N GLY A 156 -20.62 -8.60 -10.01
CA GLY A 156 -19.39 -9.35 -9.73
C GLY A 156 -18.17 -8.83 -10.50
N TYR A 157 -18.36 -8.41 -11.75
CA TYR A 157 -17.30 -7.75 -12.53
C TYR A 157 -16.85 -6.42 -11.89
N SER A 158 -17.79 -5.58 -11.44
CA SER A 158 -17.45 -4.31 -10.80
C SER A 158 -16.75 -4.52 -9.46
N ILE A 159 -17.14 -5.56 -8.71
CA ILE A 159 -16.47 -6.01 -7.49
C ILE A 159 -15.02 -6.43 -7.80
N LEU A 160 -14.81 -7.26 -8.83
CA LEU A 160 -13.47 -7.69 -9.20
C LEU A 160 -12.58 -6.50 -9.58
N VAL A 161 -13.09 -5.59 -10.41
CA VAL A 161 -12.34 -4.39 -10.82
C VAL A 161 -12.00 -3.50 -9.64
N VAL A 162 -12.93 -3.27 -8.70
CA VAL A 162 -12.66 -2.39 -7.56
C VAL A 162 -11.64 -3.01 -6.60
N VAL A 163 -11.72 -4.32 -6.34
CA VAL A 163 -10.76 -5.05 -5.50
C VAL A 163 -9.36 -5.10 -6.14
N VAL A 164 -9.27 -5.39 -7.44
CA VAL A 164 -7.98 -5.43 -8.14
C VAL A 164 -7.36 -4.04 -8.19
N ALA A 165 -8.14 -3.00 -8.49
CA ALA A 165 -7.65 -1.63 -8.47
C ALA A 165 -7.10 -1.24 -7.09
N ASP A 166 -7.78 -1.66 -6.02
CA ASP A 166 -7.37 -1.40 -4.64
C ASP A 166 -6.07 -2.10 -4.23
N VAL A 167 -5.89 -3.36 -4.63
CA VAL A 167 -4.62 -4.07 -4.41
C VAL A 167 -3.48 -3.41 -5.20
N ILE A 168 -3.72 -3.04 -6.47
CA ILE A 168 -2.73 -2.31 -7.28
C ILE A 168 -2.37 -0.97 -6.63
N MET A 169 -3.38 -0.21 -6.17
CA MET A 169 -3.18 1.05 -5.46
C MET A 169 -2.25 0.85 -4.26
N THR A 170 -2.59 -0.09 -3.37
CA THR A 170 -1.86 -0.29 -2.12
C THR A 170 -0.43 -0.79 -2.35
N LEU A 171 -0.24 -1.78 -3.21
CA LEU A 171 1.09 -2.32 -3.50
C LEU A 171 1.96 -1.32 -4.25
N SER A 172 1.37 -0.51 -5.14
CA SER A 172 2.10 0.58 -5.80
C SER A 172 2.59 1.61 -4.78
N THR A 173 1.75 1.98 -3.81
CA THR A 173 2.21 2.89 -2.73
C THR A 173 3.31 2.25 -1.88
N LEU A 174 3.25 0.96 -1.57
CA LEU A 174 4.33 0.24 -0.89
C LEU A 174 5.65 0.33 -1.67
N PHE A 175 5.63 0.06 -2.98
CA PHE A 175 6.81 0.18 -3.82
C PHE A 175 7.32 1.62 -3.94
N ALA A 176 6.42 2.60 -3.95
CA ALA A 176 6.78 4.00 -3.88
C ALA A 176 7.57 4.30 -2.59
N THR A 177 7.07 3.82 -1.45
CA THR A 177 7.71 4.02 -0.13
C THR A 177 9.08 3.36 -0.05
N LEU A 178 9.22 2.15 -0.58
CA LEU A 178 10.48 1.39 -0.51
C LEU A 178 11.51 1.82 -1.57
N SER A 179 11.10 2.58 -2.59
CA SER A 179 12.01 2.97 -3.67
C SER A 179 13.06 3.96 -3.19
N ASN A 180 14.34 3.69 -3.52
CA ASN A 180 15.45 4.60 -3.25
C ASN A 180 15.61 5.68 -4.34
N LEU A 181 15.06 5.48 -5.54
CA LEU A 181 15.15 6.42 -6.65
C LEU A 181 13.92 7.32 -6.68
N GLU A 182 14.15 8.64 -6.73
CA GLU A 182 13.06 9.61 -6.68
C GLU A 182 12.06 9.47 -7.85
N ALA A 183 12.55 9.28 -9.07
CA ALA A 183 11.70 9.10 -10.24
C ALA A 183 10.81 7.85 -10.13
N GLN A 184 11.36 6.74 -9.61
CA GLN A 184 10.58 5.52 -9.38
C GLN A 184 9.54 5.72 -8.28
N ARG A 185 9.90 6.39 -7.18
CA ARG A 185 8.98 6.73 -6.08
C ARG A 185 7.75 7.47 -6.58
N TRP A 186 7.94 8.55 -7.34
CA TRP A 186 6.81 9.34 -7.87
C TRP A 186 6.05 8.63 -9.00
N GLY A 187 6.73 7.80 -9.79
CA GLY A 187 6.09 6.94 -10.79
C GLY A 187 5.12 5.95 -10.15
N TRP A 188 5.56 5.21 -9.13
CA TRP A 188 4.71 4.28 -8.38
C TRP A 188 3.55 4.99 -7.66
N TYR A 189 3.81 6.16 -7.07
CA TYR A 189 2.76 6.98 -6.47
C TYR A 189 1.70 7.41 -7.49
N THR A 190 2.11 7.76 -8.72
CA THR A 190 1.18 8.13 -9.80
C THR A 190 0.30 6.96 -10.21
N ILE A 191 0.86 5.75 -10.35
CA ILE A 191 0.10 4.52 -10.62
C ILE A 191 -0.94 4.30 -9.52
N SER A 192 -0.54 4.45 -8.26
CA SER A 192 -1.44 4.34 -7.11
C SER A 192 -2.62 5.32 -7.19
N CYS A 193 -2.35 6.60 -7.49
CA CYS A 193 -3.40 7.61 -7.67
C CYS A 193 -4.38 7.28 -8.81
N ILE A 194 -3.90 6.76 -9.94
CA ILE A 194 -4.76 6.33 -11.05
C ILE A 194 -5.64 5.15 -10.64
N SER A 195 -5.09 4.19 -9.90
CA SER A 195 -5.86 3.08 -9.35
C SER A 195 -6.92 3.57 -8.35
N PHE A 196 -6.61 4.56 -7.51
CA PHE A 196 -7.58 5.20 -6.63
C PHE A 196 -8.73 5.86 -7.40
N LEU A 197 -8.45 6.55 -8.51
CA LEU A 197 -9.51 7.12 -9.37
C LEU A 197 -10.45 6.05 -9.94
N THR A 198 -9.93 4.84 -10.20
CA THR A 198 -10.76 3.70 -10.62
C THR A 198 -11.73 3.30 -9.50
N ILE A 199 -11.28 3.29 -8.23
CA ILE A 199 -12.14 3.03 -7.06
C ILE A 199 -13.21 4.11 -6.93
N VAL A 200 -12.83 5.38 -7.06
CA VAL A 200 -13.76 6.52 -7.04
C VAL A 200 -14.83 6.37 -8.11
N TYR A 201 -14.46 5.97 -9.34
CA TYR A 201 -15.42 5.74 -10.41
C TYR A 201 -16.39 4.58 -10.09
N GLN A 202 -15.88 3.46 -9.58
CA GLN A 202 -16.70 2.29 -9.26
C GLN A 202 -17.70 2.57 -8.13
N LEU A 203 -17.29 3.22 -7.05
CA LEU A 203 -18.18 3.55 -5.93
C LEU A 203 -19.07 4.76 -6.26
N GLY A 204 -18.46 5.83 -6.75
CA GLY A 204 -19.09 7.12 -6.97
C GLY A 204 -20.04 7.15 -8.17
N TYR A 205 -19.74 6.44 -9.26
CA TYR A 205 -20.63 6.39 -10.42
C TYR A 205 -21.43 5.08 -10.46
N LYS A 206 -20.75 3.93 -10.54
CA LYS A 206 -21.48 2.65 -10.67
C LYS A 206 -22.27 2.28 -9.42
N GLY A 207 -21.73 2.54 -8.22
CA GLY A 207 -22.44 2.32 -6.96
C GLY A 207 -23.71 3.18 -6.85
N ARG A 208 -23.63 4.46 -7.24
CA ARG A 208 -24.81 5.34 -7.29
C ARG A 208 -25.85 4.86 -8.30
N ASN A 209 -25.42 4.40 -9.47
CA ASN A 209 -26.33 3.86 -10.48
C ASN A 209 -27.00 2.56 -10.02
N ALA A 210 -26.26 1.65 -9.37
CA ALA A 210 -26.83 0.42 -8.80
C ALA A 210 -27.88 0.69 -7.69
N MET A 211 -27.80 1.86 -7.08
CA MET A 211 -28.74 2.34 -6.06
C MET A 211 -29.92 3.16 -6.61
N ALA A 212 -30.02 3.36 -7.93
CA ALA A 212 -31.04 4.22 -8.53
C ALA A 212 -32.48 3.77 -8.23
N ASP A 213 -32.70 2.44 -8.26
CA ASP A 213 -34.02 1.80 -8.07
C ASP A 213 -34.31 1.40 -6.62
N LYS A 214 -33.39 1.70 -5.69
CA LYS A 214 -33.58 1.43 -4.25
C LYS A 214 -34.33 2.56 -3.57
N ASP A 215 -34.89 2.28 -2.39
CA ASP A 215 -35.58 3.31 -1.62
C ASP A 215 -34.65 4.46 -1.22
N ASN A 216 -35.22 5.64 -1.00
CA ASN A 216 -34.47 6.87 -0.70
C ASN A 216 -33.54 6.71 0.51
N ARG A 217 -33.91 5.90 1.51
CA ARG A 217 -33.15 5.74 2.74
C ARG A 217 -31.91 4.88 2.50
N THR A 218 -32.05 3.75 1.81
CA THR A 218 -30.93 2.90 1.40
C THR A 218 -29.95 3.65 0.51
N ARG A 219 -30.46 4.40 -0.47
CA ARG A 219 -29.64 5.22 -1.37
C ARG A 219 -28.87 6.32 -0.62
N ALA A 220 -29.52 7.03 0.30
CA ALA A 220 -28.87 8.06 1.11
C ALA A 220 -27.81 7.47 2.05
N PHE A 221 -28.08 6.29 2.63
CA PHE A 221 -27.12 5.59 3.49
C PHE A 221 -25.86 5.20 2.71
N PHE A 222 -26.01 4.50 1.59
CA PHE A 222 -24.86 4.16 0.72
C PHE A 222 -24.12 5.43 0.26
N GLY A 223 -24.85 6.45 -0.19
CA GLY A 223 -24.25 7.71 -0.66
C GLY A 223 -23.41 8.40 0.42
N THR A 224 -23.91 8.45 1.65
CA THR A 224 -23.17 9.07 2.77
C THR A 224 -21.96 8.23 3.18
N LEU A 225 -22.11 6.90 3.26
CA LEU A 225 -21.03 6.01 3.69
C LEU A 225 -19.91 5.91 2.64
N SER A 226 -20.26 5.85 1.35
CA SER A 226 -19.30 5.89 0.24
C SER A 226 -18.58 7.24 0.17
N LEU A 227 -19.29 8.36 0.32
CA LEU A 227 -18.67 9.69 0.34
C LEU A 227 -17.71 9.85 1.53
N PHE A 228 -18.13 9.43 2.73
CA PHE A 228 -17.26 9.41 3.91
C PHE A 228 -15.97 8.63 3.65
N THR A 229 -16.10 7.43 3.08
CA THR A 229 -14.95 6.57 2.75
C THR A 229 -14.02 7.25 1.76
N LEU A 230 -14.53 7.78 0.65
CA LEU A 230 -13.73 8.44 -0.39
C LEU A 230 -13.02 9.69 0.12
N ILE A 231 -13.66 10.47 1.00
CA ILE A 231 -13.03 11.64 1.63
C ILE A 231 -11.87 11.19 2.52
N VAL A 232 -12.11 10.26 3.43
CA VAL A 232 -11.08 9.74 4.34
C VAL A 232 -9.92 9.12 3.54
N TRP A 233 -10.22 8.33 2.52
CA TRP A 233 -9.23 7.67 1.67
C TRP A 233 -8.40 8.64 0.84
N THR A 234 -8.96 9.80 0.46
CA THR A 234 -8.21 10.85 -0.24
C THR A 234 -7.14 11.48 0.66
N ILE A 235 -7.30 11.44 1.99
CA ILE A 235 -6.33 11.99 2.92
C ILE A 235 -5.08 11.08 3.01
N TYR A 236 -5.19 9.76 2.81
CA TYR A 236 -4.05 8.83 2.84
C TYR A 236 -2.94 9.18 1.84
N PRO A 237 -3.19 9.38 0.53
CA PRO A 237 -2.16 9.77 -0.42
C PRO A 237 -1.62 11.18 -0.15
N VAL A 238 -2.44 12.09 0.40
CA VAL A 238 -1.97 13.42 0.83
C VAL A 238 -0.96 13.29 1.97
N VAL A 239 -1.29 12.50 3.01
CA VAL A 239 -0.34 12.21 4.10
C VAL A 239 0.92 11.61 3.50
N TRP A 240 0.80 10.57 2.67
CA TRP A 240 1.95 9.90 2.03
C TRP A 240 2.86 10.89 1.29
N GLY A 241 2.28 11.78 0.50
CA GLY A 241 3.03 12.80 -0.26
C GLY A 241 3.82 13.74 0.64
N ILE A 242 3.29 14.07 1.82
CA ILE A 242 3.92 14.98 2.79
C ILE A 242 4.92 14.25 3.71
N SER A 243 4.65 12.99 4.09
CA SER A 243 5.55 12.17 4.93
C SER A 243 6.56 11.40 4.10
N GLU A 244 6.22 10.25 3.52
CA GLU A 244 7.18 9.36 2.87
C GLU A 244 7.69 9.90 1.53
N GLY A 245 6.84 10.63 0.80
CA GLY A 245 7.14 11.23 -0.50
C GLY A 245 8.16 12.37 -0.39
N SER A 246 7.79 13.44 0.32
CA SER A 246 8.59 14.67 0.44
C SER A 246 9.43 14.76 1.72
N GLN A 247 9.24 13.85 2.69
CA GLN A 247 10.06 13.75 3.91
C GLN A 247 10.00 14.99 4.82
N ILE A 248 8.92 15.75 4.73
CA ILE A 248 8.73 16.99 5.49
C ILE A 248 8.28 16.68 6.93
N THR A 249 7.46 15.65 7.12
CA THR A 249 6.87 15.31 8.42
C THR A 249 7.78 14.37 9.23
N THR A 250 7.76 14.48 10.55
CA THR A 250 8.42 13.53 11.45
C THR A 250 7.80 12.13 11.34
N VAL A 251 8.52 11.10 11.80
CA VAL A 251 7.99 9.73 11.83
C VAL A 251 6.78 9.63 12.77
N ASP A 252 6.78 10.34 13.90
CA ASP A 252 5.64 10.39 14.81
C ASP A 252 4.40 11.03 14.16
N GLY A 253 4.58 12.12 13.41
CA GLY A 253 3.47 12.79 12.73
C GLY A 253 2.81 11.89 11.70
N GLU A 254 3.62 11.12 10.96
CA GLU A 254 3.13 10.09 10.03
C GLU A 254 2.33 9.01 10.75
N ILE A 255 2.86 8.46 11.86
CA ILE A 255 2.16 7.44 12.67
C ILE A 255 0.82 7.97 13.17
N ILE A 256 0.78 9.17 13.75
CA ILE A 256 -0.43 9.76 14.31
C ILE A 256 -1.46 10.04 13.20
N ALA A 257 -1.03 10.57 12.06
CA ALA A 257 -1.93 10.84 10.94
C ALA A 257 -2.61 9.56 10.44
N TYR A 258 -1.83 8.50 10.18
CA TYR A 258 -2.40 7.22 9.73
C TYR A 258 -3.23 6.52 10.81
N ALA A 259 -2.85 6.64 12.10
CA ALA A 259 -3.64 6.15 13.22
C ALA A 259 -5.05 6.76 13.25
N VAL A 260 -5.15 8.09 13.12
CA VAL A 260 -6.43 8.79 13.07
C VAL A 260 -7.26 8.35 11.86
N LEU A 261 -6.63 8.26 10.69
CA LEU A 261 -7.30 7.80 9.48
C LEU A 261 -7.82 6.36 9.60
N ASP A 262 -7.02 5.46 10.17
CA ASP A 262 -7.42 4.07 10.37
C ASP A 262 -8.55 3.93 11.38
N LEU A 263 -8.58 4.74 12.44
CA LEU A 263 -9.73 4.79 13.36
C LEU A 263 -11.02 5.24 12.64
N LEU A 264 -10.93 6.22 11.74
CA LEU A 264 -12.09 6.65 10.96
C LEU A 264 -12.52 5.58 9.95
N ALA A 265 -11.58 5.01 9.22
CA ALA A 265 -11.83 4.10 8.10
C ALA A 265 -12.23 2.68 8.54
N LYS A 266 -11.86 2.23 9.75
CA LYS A 266 -12.08 0.86 10.21
C LYS A 266 -13.14 0.78 11.32
N PRO A 267 -12.89 1.16 12.58
CA PRO A 267 -13.87 0.99 13.65
C PRO A 267 -15.05 1.97 13.56
N VAL A 268 -14.83 3.23 13.15
CA VAL A 268 -15.94 4.21 12.99
C VAL A 268 -16.81 3.83 11.80
N PHE A 269 -16.20 3.58 10.63
CA PHE A 269 -16.90 3.04 9.46
C PHE A 269 -17.69 1.77 9.81
N GLY A 270 -17.03 0.80 10.45
CA GLY A 270 -17.62 -0.49 10.79
C GLY A 270 -18.80 -0.35 11.74
N SER A 271 -18.65 0.44 12.80
CA SER A 271 -19.73 0.71 13.75
C SER A 271 -20.92 1.38 13.05
N TRP A 272 -20.67 2.35 12.18
CA TRP A 272 -21.72 3.02 11.42
C TRP A 272 -22.43 2.05 10.48
N LEU A 273 -21.69 1.21 9.75
CA LEU A 273 -22.23 0.19 8.86
C LEU A 273 -23.15 -0.77 9.62
N LEU A 274 -22.64 -1.40 10.68
CA LEU A 274 -23.35 -2.45 11.43
C LEU A 274 -24.61 -1.90 12.11
N PHE A 275 -24.51 -0.78 12.83
CA PHE A 275 -25.67 -0.21 13.53
C PHE A 275 -26.77 0.26 12.58
N THR A 276 -26.42 0.70 11.39
CA THR A 276 -27.40 1.18 10.40
C THR A 276 -28.03 0.01 9.65
N HIS A 277 -27.23 -1.01 9.32
CA HIS A 277 -27.70 -2.24 8.69
C HIS A 277 -28.64 -3.03 9.61
N ASP A 278 -28.35 -3.07 10.92
CA ASP A 278 -29.16 -3.82 11.88
C ASP A 278 -30.53 -3.21 12.14
N ARG A 279 -30.68 -1.89 12.01
CA ARG A 279 -31.96 -1.16 12.21
C ARG A 279 -33.02 -1.42 11.13
N ASN A 280 -32.88 -2.49 10.33
CA ASN A 280 -33.77 -2.87 9.22
C ASN A 280 -33.89 -1.81 8.12
N LEU A 281 -32.87 -0.93 7.98
CA LEU A 281 -32.90 0.13 6.97
C LEU A 281 -32.61 -0.38 5.57
N VAL A 282 -31.86 -1.46 5.49
CA VAL A 282 -31.56 -2.16 4.25
C VAL A 282 -32.16 -3.54 4.42
N ARG A 283 -33.28 -3.81 3.74
CA ARG A 283 -33.75 -5.19 3.58
C ARG A 283 -32.68 -5.83 2.70
N SER A 284 -31.81 -6.65 3.29
CA SER A 284 -30.79 -7.40 2.56
C SER A 284 -31.50 -8.45 1.70
N THR A 285 -32.13 -8.00 0.59
CA THR A 285 -32.42 -8.82 -0.58
C THR A 285 -31.13 -9.04 -1.37
N ILE A 286 -30.03 -9.33 -0.65
CA ILE A 286 -28.90 -9.98 -1.29
C ILE A 286 -29.37 -11.41 -1.46
N SER A 287 -30.13 -11.66 -2.52
CA SER A 287 -30.17 -13.01 -3.08
C SER A 287 -28.76 -13.25 -3.60
N LEU A 288 -27.90 -13.76 -2.70
CA LEU A 288 -26.65 -14.42 -3.07
C LEU A 288 -26.93 -15.64 -3.97
N ASP A 289 -28.21 -16.00 -4.16
CA ASP A 289 -28.69 -17.04 -5.07
C ASP A 289 -27.98 -16.98 -6.42
N GLY A 290 -27.21 -18.04 -6.65
CA GLY A 290 -26.58 -18.37 -7.91
C GLY A 290 -25.11 -17.98 -7.95
N PHE A 291 -24.78 -16.69 -7.86
CA PHE A 291 -23.45 -16.23 -8.25
C PHE A 291 -22.31 -16.71 -7.33
N TRP A 292 -22.54 -16.75 -6.01
CA TRP A 292 -21.51 -17.14 -5.03
C TRP A 292 -21.71 -18.55 -4.48
N THR A 293 -22.93 -19.10 -4.55
CA THR A 293 -23.27 -20.43 -4.01
C THR A 293 -23.22 -21.53 -5.06
N GLU A 294 -23.58 -21.25 -6.32
CA GLU A 294 -23.73 -22.26 -7.38
C GLU A 294 -22.64 -22.17 -8.48
N GLY A 295 -21.83 -21.10 -8.49
CA GLY A 295 -20.83 -20.86 -9.54
C GLY A 295 -21.45 -20.38 -10.86
N LEU A 296 -20.68 -20.39 -11.96
CA LEU A 296 -21.18 -20.07 -13.32
C LEU A 296 -22.15 -21.15 -13.82
N THR A 297 -23.26 -21.38 -13.14
CA THR A 297 -24.35 -22.19 -13.68
C THR A 297 -25.13 -21.31 -14.64
N GLY A 298 -24.79 -21.44 -15.93
CA GLY A 298 -25.64 -20.94 -16.99
C GLY A 298 -27.02 -21.55 -16.86
N THR A 299 -27.99 -20.78 -16.39
CA THR A 299 -29.41 -20.88 -16.72
C THR A 299 -30.14 -19.76 -16.01
N GLY A 300 -30.79 -18.91 -16.81
CA GLY A 300 -31.67 -17.87 -16.31
C GLY A 300 -32.74 -18.47 -15.41
N ALA A 301 -33.15 -17.68 -14.43
CA ALA A 301 -34.29 -17.95 -13.58
C ALA A 301 -35.53 -18.31 -14.41
N ILE A 302 -35.79 -19.61 -14.59
CA ILE A 302 -37.11 -20.09 -15.00
C ILE A 302 -37.97 -20.05 -13.73
N ARG A 303 -38.78 -19.00 -13.61
CA ARG A 303 -39.91 -18.99 -12.68
C ARG A 303 -40.94 -20.02 -13.17
N VAL A 304 -40.91 -21.23 -12.65
CA VAL A 304 -42.02 -22.18 -12.80
C VAL A 304 -42.98 -21.94 -11.64
N GLY A 305 -44.07 -21.23 -11.90
CA GLY A 305 -45.17 -21.11 -10.95
C GLY A 305 -46.13 -19.98 -11.26
N LEU A 306 -47.27 -20.36 -11.87
CA LEU A 306 -48.59 -19.72 -12.02
C LEU A 306 -49.01 -19.86 -13.50
N SER A 307 -50.15 -20.38 -13.92
CA SER A 307 -51.30 -21.03 -13.29
C SER A 307 -52.24 -21.39 -14.45
N SER A 308 -52.68 -22.64 -14.59
CA SER A 308 -53.95 -22.98 -15.24
C SER A 308 -54.18 -24.50 -15.11
N ARG A 309 -54.97 -24.88 -14.10
CA ARG A 309 -55.89 -26.00 -14.30
C ARG A 309 -57.12 -25.44 -15.01
N TYR A 310 -57.68 -26.30 -15.86
CA TYR A 310 -59.05 -26.26 -16.40
C TYR A 310 -59.24 -25.55 -17.75
N HIS A 311 -58.97 -26.27 -18.84
CA HIS A 311 -60.02 -26.72 -19.77
C HIS A 311 -59.41 -27.53 -20.92
N ASP A 312 -59.53 -28.85 -20.82
CA ASP A 312 -59.64 -29.74 -21.97
C ASP A 312 -60.86 -30.61 -21.69
N ASP A 313 -61.93 -30.44 -22.48
CA ASP A 313 -62.26 -31.47 -23.46
C ASP A 313 -63.46 -31.07 -24.33
N ILE A 314 -63.29 -31.38 -25.60
CA ILE A 314 -64.11 -31.07 -26.77
C ILE A 314 -65.10 -32.23 -27.00
N ALA A 315 -66.27 -31.87 -27.51
CA ALA A 315 -67.23 -32.63 -28.33
C ALA A 315 -67.27 -34.17 -28.28
N TYR A 316 -68.45 -34.71 -27.97
CA TYR A 316 -69.20 -35.65 -28.82
C TYR A 316 -70.70 -35.38 -28.70
#